data_AF-A0A530QNY9-F1
#
_entry.id   AF-A0A530QNY9-F1
#
_cell.length_a   1.000
_cell.length_b   1.000
_cell.length_c   1.000
_cell.angle_alpha   90.00
_cell.angle_beta   90.00
_cell.angle_gamma   90.00
#
_symmetry.space_group_name_H-M   'P 1'
#
loop_
_entity.id
_entity.type
_entity.pdbx_description
1 polymer ?
#
loop_
_entity_poly.entity_id
_entity_poly.type
_entity_poly.pdbx_seq_one_letter_code
_entity_poly.pdbx_strand_id
1 'polypeptide(L)'
;VCSVLARLAFDLALWSEGRLRLLLLCEEAHRYMPADPRLGFAPTRHALSRIAKEGRKYGCYLGIVTQRPGELDPTILSQCSTFFAMRLANEQDQAIIRSAIADSSASTLAFLSSMGQREAIAFGEGVATTMRLKFEKMSDDLIPGTAKREEALPSETGNDVDLVAIVERLRNVPKSQQAMAFAEVVDSARQAGDPNYRKPLVPR
;
A
#
# COMPACT_ATOMS: atom_id res chain seq x y z
N VAL A 1 -14.33 -1.91 -1.00
CA VAL A 1 -13.90 -1.85 0.42
C VAL A 1 -12.40 -1.59 0.55
N CYS A 2 -11.52 -2.42 -0.05
CA CYS A 2 -10.05 -2.22 0.05
C CYS A 2 -9.56 -0.84 -0.42
N SER A 3 -10.12 -0.29 -1.52
CA SER A 3 -9.80 1.07 -1.98
C SER A 3 -10.15 2.18 -0.98
N VAL A 4 -11.16 1.98 -0.14
CA VAL A 4 -11.55 2.93 0.90
C VAL A 4 -10.57 2.84 2.07
N LEU A 5 -10.26 1.63 2.53
CA LEU A 5 -9.27 1.40 3.59
C LEU A 5 -7.89 1.93 3.21
N ALA A 6 -7.44 1.68 1.98
CA ALA A 6 -6.15 2.17 1.49
C ALA A 6 -6.10 3.70 1.48
N ARG A 7 -7.16 4.36 0.97
CA ARG A 7 -7.23 5.83 0.98
C ARG A 7 -7.28 6.39 2.39
N LEU A 8 -8.11 5.80 3.27
CA LEU A 8 -8.21 6.22 4.66
C LEU A 8 -6.90 6.05 5.42
N ALA A 9 -6.18 4.95 5.23
CA ALA A 9 -4.86 4.73 5.82
C ALA A 9 -3.84 5.77 5.34
N PHE A 10 -3.84 6.08 4.03
CA PHE A 10 -2.97 7.11 3.47
C PHE A 10 -3.31 8.51 4.01
N ASP A 11 -4.60 8.84 4.07
CA ASP A 11 -5.07 10.12 4.60
C ASP A 11 -4.68 10.23 6.09
N LEU A 12 -4.97 9.23 6.92
CA LEU A 12 -4.56 9.20 8.34
C LEU A 12 -3.06 9.48 8.52
N ALA A 13 -2.22 8.83 7.72
CA ALA A 13 -0.78 9.04 7.75
C ALA A 13 -0.40 10.47 7.32
N LEU A 14 -1.01 10.99 6.25
CA LEU A 14 -0.82 12.36 5.74
C LEU A 14 -1.16 13.41 6.81
N TRP A 15 -2.31 13.29 7.47
CA TRP A 15 -2.77 14.21 8.52
C TRP A 15 -2.03 14.07 9.84
N SER A 16 -1.28 12.98 10.02
CA SER A 16 -0.45 12.77 11.22
C SER A 16 0.86 13.56 11.20
N GLU A 17 1.21 14.21 10.08
CA GLU A 17 2.50 14.91 9.88
C GLU A 17 3.71 14.00 10.17
N GLY A 18 3.59 12.71 9.82
CA GLY A 18 4.63 11.70 10.02
C GLY A 18 4.75 11.14 11.45
N ARG A 19 3.85 11.52 12.36
CA ARG A 19 3.80 10.97 13.74
C ARG A 19 3.26 9.55 13.77
N LEU A 20 2.35 9.22 12.85
CA LEU A 20 1.78 7.88 12.74
C LEU A 20 2.50 7.10 11.63
N ARG A 21 2.95 5.88 11.96
CA ARG A 21 3.51 4.93 11.00
C ARG A 21 2.53 3.78 10.81
N LEU A 22 1.97 3.66 9.61
CA LEU A 22 1.01 2.62 9.26
C LEU A 22 1.60 1.67 8.24
N LEU A 23 1.42 0.37 8.45
CA LEU A 23 1.66 -0.65 7.43
C LEU A 23 0.31 -1.20 6.97
N LEU A 24 -0.03 -0.96 5.71
CA LEU A 24 -1.16 -1.64 5.07
C LEU A 24 -0.68 -2.94 4.46
N LEU A 25 -1.07 -4.08 5.03
CA LEU A 25 -0.71 -5.41 4.54
C LEU A 25 -1.80 -5.95 3.61
N CYS A 26 -1.43 -6.29 2.37
CA CYS A 26 -2.30 -6.91 1.37
C CYS A 26 -1.93 -8.38 1.18
N GLU A 27 -2.72 -9.26 1.78
CA GLU A 27 -2.74 -10.69 1.45
C GLU A 27 -3.32 -10.92 0.05
N GLU A 28 -2.88 -11.96 -0.64
CA GLU A 28 -3.37 -12.32 -1.99
C GLU A 28 -3.30 -11.15 -2.99
N ALA A 29 -2.21 -10.37 -2.91
CA ALA A 29 -2.13 -9.05 -3.55
C ALA A 29 -2.33 -9.04 -5.07
N HIS A 30 -2.04 -10.16 -5.75
CA HIS A 30 -2.30 -10.33 -7.18
C HIS A 30 -3.79 -10.14 -7.54
N ARG A 31 -4.72 -10.32 -6.58
CA ARG A 31 -6.15 -10.04 -6.76
C ARG A 31 -6.48 -8.55 -6.79
N TYR A 32 -5.70 -7.72 -6.10
CA TYR A 32 -5.93 -6.28 -6.00
C TYR A 32 -5.14 -5.49 -7.05
N MET A 33 -3.97 -5.98 -7.42
CA MET A 33 -3.02 -5.34 -8.33
C MET A 33 -2.52 -6.35 -9.36
N PRO A 34 -3.39 -6.90 -10.22
CA PRO A 34 -2.98 -7.88 -11.22
C PRO A 34 -2.07 -7.24 -12.29
N ALA A 35 -1.23 -8.07 -12.91
CA ALA A 35 -0.38 -7.69 -14.03
C ALA A 35 -1.20 -7.21 -15.24
N ASP A 36 -2.37 -7.81 -15.49
CA ASP A 36 -3.35 -7.29 -16.46
C ASP A 36 -4.22 -6.21 -15.80
N PRO A 37 -4.10 -4.92 -16.21
CA PRO A 37 -4.85 -3.83 -15.59
C PRO A 37 -6.38 -3.95 -15.73
N ARG A 38 -6.87 -4.82 -16.62
CA ARG A 38 -8.31 -5.03 -16.86
C ARG A 38 -8.96 -5.97 -15.85
N LEU A 39 -8.18 -6.81 -15.17
CA LEU A 39 -8.68 -7.85 -14.26
C LEU A 39 -8.89 -7.36 -12.81
N GLY A 40 -8.51 -6.11 -12.50
CA GLY A 40 -8.56 -5.55 -11.16
C GLY A 40 -9.56 -4.41 -10.99
N PHE A 41 -9.89 -4.09 -9.74
CA PHE A 41 -10.68 -2.89 -9.44
C PHE A 41 -9.79 -1.64 -9.48
N ALA A 42 -9.90 -0.85 -10.55
CA ALA A 42 -9.03 0.30 -10.80
C ALA A 42 -8.86 1.25 -9.59
N PRO A 43 -9.91 1.61 -8.83
CA PRO A 43 -9.73 2.45 -7.64
C PRO A 43 -8.86 1.83 -6.54
N THR A 44 -8.92 0.51 -6.33
CA THR A 44 -8.03 -0.17 -5.36
C THR A 44 -6.60 -0.11 -5.86
N ARG A 45 -6.37 -0.45 -7.13
CA ARG A 45 -5.03 -0.40 -7.74
C ARG A 45 -4.42 1.00 -7.66
N HIS A 46 -5.19 2.03 -7.98
CA HIS A 46 -4.72 3.42 -7.89
C HIS A 46 -4.36 3.82 -6.46
N ALA A 47 -5.19 3.46 -5.47
CA ALA A 47 -4.91 3.76 -4.07
C ALA A 47 -3.64 3.07 -3.58
N LEU A 48 -3.48 1.77 -3.85
CA LEU A 48 -2.30 1.00 -3.45
C LEU A 48 -1.03 1.47 -4.19
N SER A 49 -1.14 1.78 -5.49
CA SER A 49 -0.02 2.34 -6.26
C SER A 49 0.44 3.69 -5.73
N ARG A 50 -0.49 4.54 -5.26
CA ARG A 50 -0.14 5.80 -4.61
C ARG A 50 0.63 5.57 -3.31
N ILE A 51 0.18 4.63 -2.46
CA ILE A 51 0.92 4.27 -1.24
C ILE A 51 2.32 3.74 -1.59
N ALA A 52 2.45 2.86 -2.58
CA ALA A 52 3.74 2.31 -2.99
C ALA A 52 4.74 3.40 -3.45
N LYS A 53 4.26 4.43 -4.16
CA LYS A 53 5.12 5.50 -4.71
C LYS A 53 5.40 6.64 -3.74
N GLU A 54 4.40 7.06 -2.96
CA GLU A 54 4.45 8.28 -2.15
C GLU A 54 4.40 8.02 -0.65
N GLY A 55 3.95 6.84 -0.23
CA GLY A 55 3.61 6.54 1.16
C GLY A 55 4.77 6.71 2.14
N ARG A 56 6.01 6.41 1.70
CA ARG A 56 7.23 6.61 2.51
C ARG A 56 7.37 8.06 3.02
N LYS A 57 6.95 9.05 2.24
CA LYS A 57 7.02 10.48 2.64
C LYS A 57 6.11 10.79 3.83
N TYR A 58 5.02 10.05 3.98
CA TYR A 58 3.95 10.35 4.93
C TYR A 58 3.82 9.31 6.05
N GLY A 59 4.70 8.30 6.11
CA GLY A 59 4.62 7.23 7.11
C GLY A 59 3.56 6.16 6.81
N CYS A 60 3.09 6.06 5.56
CA CYS A 60 2.19 5.00 5.11
C CYS A 60 2.96 3.99 4.27
N TYR A 61 3.14 2.78 4.77
CA TYR A 61 3.88 1.70 4.11
C TYR A 61 2.92 0.67 3.53
N LEU A 62 3.33 0.03 2.43
CA LEU A 62 2.60 -1.06 1.81
C LEU A 62 3.37 -2.37 2.00
N GLY A 63 2.71 -3.36 2.59
CA GLY A 63 3.17 -4.74 2.67
C GLY A 63 2.39 -5.59 1.68
N ILE A 64 3.07 -6.47 0.96
CA ILE A 64 2.46 -7.29 -0.09
C ILE A 64 2.81 -8.75 0.19
N VAL A 65 1.79 -9.59 0.24
CA VAL A 65 1.93 -11.04 0.34
C VAL A 65 1.22 -11.68 -0.84
N THR A 66 1.95 -12.50 -1.59
CA THR A 66 1.42 -13.24 -2.74
C THR A 66 2.23 -14.50 -3.00
N GLN A 67 1.54 -15.55 -3.39
CA GLN A 67 2.10 -16.79 -3.92
C GLN A 67 2.31 -16.76 -5.45
N ARG A 68 1.82 -15.71 -6.13
CA ARG A 68 1.89 -15.52 -7.59
C ARG A 68 2.56 -14.20 -7.95
N PRO A 69 3.88 -14.04 -7.77
CA PRO A 69 4.55 -12.78 -8.08
C PRO A 69 4.47 -12.41 -9.57
N GLY A 70 4.45 -13.38 -10.49
CA GLY A 70 4.27 -13.13 -11.93
C GLY A 70 2.88 -12.65 -12.35
N GLU A 71 1.87 -12.80 -11.49
CA GLU A 71 0.53 -12.24 -11.72
C GLU A 71 0.36 -10.84 -11.10
N LEU A 72 1.37 -10.31 -10.40
CA LEU A 72 1.33 -8.99 -9.77
C LEU A 72 1.78 -7.89 -10.75
N ASP A 73 1.21 -6.69 -10.64
CA ASP A 73 1.65 -5.50 -11.37
C ASP A 73 3.16 -5.27 -11.19
N PRO A 74 3.97 -5.36 -12.27
CA PRO A 74 5.42 -5.21 -12.20
C PRO A 74 5.85 -3.84 -11.66
N THR A 75 5.02 -2.81 -11.85
CA THR A 75 5.27 -1.46 -11.33
C THR A 75 5.20 -1.46 -9.81
N ILE A 76 4.28 -2.22 -9.22
CA ILE A 76 4.16 -2.32 -7.76
C ILE A 76 5.34 -3.14 -7.22
N LEU A 77 5.66 -4.25 -7.87
CA LEU A 77 6.79 -5.08 -7.49
C LEU A 77 8.11 -4.30 -7.49
N SER A 78 8.32 -3.40 -8.47
CA SER A 78 9.52 -2.56 -8.54
C SER A 78 9.58 -1.44 -7.50
N GLN A 79 8.47 -1.10 -6.85
CA GLN A 79 8.47 -0.17 -5.70
C GLN A 79 8.76 -0.87 -4.37
N CYS A 80 8.73 -2.19 -4.32
CA CYS A 80 9.11 -2.94 -3.11
C CYS A 80 10.63 -2.83 -2.92
N SER A 81 11.06 -2.20 -1.83
CA SER A 81 12.49 -2.06 -1.53
C SER A 81 13.04 -3.22 -0.70
N THR A 82 12.18 -4.04 -0.09
CA THR A 82 12.56 -5.17 0.76
C THR A 82 11.71 -6.38 0.41
N PHE A 83 12.35 -7.54 0.29
CA PHE A 83 11.71 -8.79 -0.08
C PHE A 83 12.02 -9.89 0.91
N PHE A 84 11.03 -10.74 1.15
CA PHE A 84 11.17 -12.00 1.85
C PHE A 84 10.70 -13.10 0.90
N ALA A 85 11.63 -13.64 0.12
CA ALA A 85 11.32 -14.67 -0.86
C ALA A 85 11.28 -16.04 -0.19
N MET A 86 10.11 -16.68 -0.21
CA MET A 86 9.92 -18.07 0.21
C MET A 86 10.01 -19.02 -0.97
N ARG A 87 9.77 -20.33 -0.75
CA ARG A 87 9.95 -21.36 -1.78
C ARG A 87 9.06 -21.06 -2.99
N LEU A 88 9.67 -20.86 -4.15
CA LEU A 88 8.98 -20.66 -5.42
C LEU A 88 9.28 -21.83 -6.36
N ALA A 89 8.24 -22.56 -6.77
CA ALA A 89 8.39 -23.71 -7.65
C ALA A 89 8.55 -23.30 -9.14
N ASN A 90 7.85 -22.24 -9.55
CA ASN A 90 7.81 -21.79 -10.94
C ASN A 90 9.08 -21.01 -11.33
N GLU A 91 9.72 -21.38 -12.45
CA GLU A 91 10.94 -20.73 -12.94
C GLU A 91 10.71 -19.26 -13.31
N GLN A 92 9.55 -18.93 -13.86
CA GLN A 92 9.20 -17.56 -14.23
C GLN A 92 9.11 -16.66 -12.99
N ASP A 93 8.44 -17.14 -11.94
CA ASP A 93 8.35 -16.42 -10.66
C ASP A 93 9.73 -16.26 -10.01
N GLN A 94 10.56 -17.30 -10.06
CA GLN A 94 11.94 -17.19 -9.58
C GLN A 94 12.75 -16.19 -10.39
N ALA A 95 12.59 -16.11 -11.71
CA ALA A 95 13.28 -15.14 -12.57
C ALA A 95 12.88 -13.70 -12.22
N ILE A 96 11.60 -13.48 -11.94
CA ILE A 96 11.08 -12.18 -11.49
C ILE A 96 11.74 -11.76 -10.17
N ILE A 97 11.77 -12.64 -9.17
CA ILE A 97 12.45 -12.35 -7.89
C ILE A 97 13.96 -12.14 -8.09
N ARG A 98 14.61 -12.94 -8.96
CA ARG A 98 16.02 -12.77 -9.30
C ARG A 98 16.33 -11.41 -9.93
N SER A 99 15.45 -10.91 -10.81
CA SER A 99 15.61 -9.58 -11.42
C SER A 99 15.46 -8.41 -10.45
N ALA A 100 14.80 -8.63 -9.30
CA ALA A 100 14.65 -7.61 -8.26
C ALA A 100 15.90 -7.49 -7.36
N ILE A 101 16.87 -8.40 -7.47
CA ILE A 101 18.12 -8.39 -6.69
C ILE A 101 19.23 -7.67 -7.43
N ALA A 102 19.97 -6.81 -6.72
CA ALA A 102 21.24 -6.27 -7.22
C ALA A 102 22.28 -7.38 -7.41
N ASP A 103 22.97 -7.39 -8.55
CA ASP A 103 23.83 -8.48 -9.08
C ASP A 103 24.75 -9.18 -8.07
N SER A 104 25.21 -8.50 -7.01
CA SER A 104 26.14 -9.04 -6.01
C SER A 104 25.59 -10.18 -5.14
N SER A 105 24.28 -10.46 -5.18
CA SER A 105 23.63 -11.50 -4.36
C SER A 105 22.99 -12.65 -5.15
N ALA A 106 23.17 -12.70 -6.48
CA ALA A 106 22.48 -13.65 -7.36
C ALA A 106 22.75 -15.14 -7.01
N SER A 107 23.96 -15.47 -6.55
CA SER A 107 24.34 -16.82 -6.12
C SER A 107 23.53 -17.33 -4.92
N THR A 108 23.02 -16.43 -4.08
CA THR A 108 22.22 -16.80 -2.89
C THR A 108 20.80 -17.26 -3.28
N LEU A 109 20.29 -16.81 -4.43
CA LEU A 109 18.96 -17.22 -4.92
C LEU A 109 18.94 -18.56 -5.67
N ALA A 110 20.10 -19.19 -5.92
CA ALA A 110 20.15 -20.54 -6.48
C ALA A 110 19.37 -21.56 -5.62
N PHE A 111 19.15 -21.24 -4.35
CA PHE A 111 18.44 -22.10 -3.39
C PHE A 111 16.94 -21.81 -3.28
N LEU A 112 16.36 -20.88 -4.05
CA LEU A 112 14.93 -20.54 -3.95
C LEU A 112 14.00 -21.76 -4.14
N SER A 113 14.40 -22.69 -5.01
CA SER A 113 13.65 -23.92 -5.29
C SER A 113 13.80 -24.99 -4.20
N SER A 114 14.89 -24.94 -3.41
CA SER A 114 15.23 -25.94 -2.40
C SER A 114 14.98 -25.50 -0.95
N MET A 115 14.39 -24.32 -0.74
CA MET A 115 14.05 -23.83 0.61
C MET A 115 13.04 -24.74 1.31
N GLY A 116 13.30 -24.99 2.58
CA GLY A 116 12.43 -25.73 3.47
C GLY A 116 11.23 -24.90 3.94
N GLN A 117 10.31 -25.55 4.65
CA GLN A 117 9.18 -24.87 5.26
C GLN A 117 9.68 -23.84 6.30
N ARG A 118 9.06 -22.65 6.30
CA ARG A 118 9.41 -21.51 7.17
C ARG A 118 10.77 -20.89 6.87
N GLU A 119 11.38 -21.18 5.73
CA GLU A 119 12.59 -20.51 5.31
C GLU A 119 12.28 -19.44 4.28
N ALA A 120 13.05 -18.34 4.34
CA ALA A 120 13.00 -17.27 3.38
C ALA A 120 14.40 -16.71 3.13
N ILE A 121 14.60 -16.15 1.94
CA ILE A 121 15.74 -15.28 1.65
C ILE A 121 15.24 -13.85 1.77
N ALA A 122 15.85 -13.09 2.67
CA ALA A 122 15.58 -11.67 2.84
C ALA A 122 16.65 -10.84 2.14
N PHE A 123 16.22 -9.83 1.38
CA PHE A 123 17.10 -8.92 0.65
C PHE A 123 16.43 -7.55 0.42
N GLY A 124 17.24 -6.56 0.04
CA GLY A 124 16.79 -5.18 -0.20
C GLY A 124 17.15 -4.22 0.94
N GLU A 125 16.61 -3.01 0.92
CA GLU A 125 17.00 -1.91 1.83
C GLU A 125 16.71 -2.20 3.32
N GLY A 126 15.75 -3.08 3.62
CA GLY A 126 15.36 -3.44 4.98
C GLY A 126 16.31 -4.43 5.67
N VAL A 127 17.34 -4.93 4.98
CA VAL A 127 18.34 -5.85 5.53
C VAL A 127 19.75 -5.43 5.16
N ALA A 128 20.71 -5.59 6.08
CA ALA A 128 22.09 -5.15 5.86
C ALA A 128 22.82 -5.96 4.77
N THR A 129 22.49 -7.23 4.64
CA THR A 129 23.00 -8.12 3.60
C THR A 129 21.94 -9.16 3.27
N THR A 130 22.00 -9.73 2.06
CA THR A 130 21.15 -10.84 1.66
C THR A 130 21.41 -12.02 2.60
N MET A 131 20.36 -12.50 3.26
CA MET A 131 20.49 -13.56 4.26
C MET A 131 19.34 -14.56 4.18
N ARG A 132 19.63 -15.81 4.53
CA ARG A 132 18.62 -16.85 4.73
C ARG A 132 18.12 -16.79 6.18
N LEU A 133 16.81 -16.69 6.33
CA LEU A 133 16.10 -16.64 7.60
C LEU A 133 15.23 -17.89 7.76
N LYS A 134 14.95 -18.25 9.02
CA LYS A 134 13.98 -19.28 9.37
C LYS A 134 13.01 -18.71 10.38
N PHE A 135 11.72 -18.71 10.05
CA PHE A 135 10.68 -18.24 10.95
C PHE A 135 10.47 -19.22 12.11
N GLU A 136 10.48 -18.68 13.32
CA GLU A 136 10.11 -19.40 14.53
C GLU A 136 8.61 -19.71 14.52
N LYS A 137 8.22 -20.76 15.25
CA LYS A 137 6.79 -21.01 15.50
C LYS A 137 6.37 -20.10 16.63
N MET A 138 5.28 -19.35 16.41
CA MET A 138 4.57 -18.71 17.52
C MET A 138 3.87 -19.79 18.35
N SER A 139 3.79 -19.54 19.65
CA SER A 139 2.91 -20.28 20.55
C SER A 139 1.45 -19.95 20.22
N ASP A 140 0.55 -20.89 20.49
CA ASP A 140 -0.85 -20.80 20.03
C ASP A 140 -1.58 -19.57 20.61
N ASP A 141 -1.22 -19.13 21.82
CA ASP A 141 -1.75 -17.94 22.49
C ASP A 141 -1.40 -16.61 21.79
N LEU A 142 -0.34 -16.60 20.98
CA LEU A 142 0.10 -15.41 20.23
C LEU A 142 -0.48 -15.33 18.82
N ILE A 143 -1.17 -16.38 18.35
CA ILE A 143 -1.73 -16.41 17.00
C ILE A 143 -2.96 -15.49 16.95
N PRO A 144 -2.97 -14.45 16.09
CA PRO A 144 -4.11 -13.54 15.99
C PRO A 144 -5.42 -14.29 15.71
N GLY A 145 -6.46 -14.00 16.50
CA GLY A 145 -7.79 -14.60 16.35
C GLY A 145 -8.03 -15.92 17.09
N THR A 146 -7.03 -16.47 17.78
CA THR A 146 -7.17 -17.67 18.62
C THR A 146 -7.48 -17.34 20.09
N ALA A 147 -6.95 -16.24 20.61
CA ALA A 147 -7.29 -15.76 21.95
C ALA A 147 -8.70 -15.15 21.96
N LYS A 148 -9.56 -15.64 22.88
CA LYS A 148 -10.72 -14.85 23.33
C LYS A 148 -10.15 -13.52 23.84
N ARG A 149 -10.54 -12.43 23.21
CA ARG A 149 -10.08 -11.07 23.48
C ARG A 149 -10.51 -10.69 24.90
N GLU A 150 -9.71 -11.02 25.91
CA GLU A 150 -9.73 -10.23 27.14
C GLU A 150 -9.25 -8.85 26.74
N GLU A 151 -10.09 -7.86 27.02
CA GLU A 151 -9.91 -6.47 26.61
C GLU A 151 -8.51 -6.01 27.03
N ALA A 152 -7.60 -5.87 26.05
CA ALA A 152 -6.29 -5.30 26.30
C ALA A 152 -6.51 -3.87 26.78
N LEU A 153 -6.25 -3.64 28.07
CA LEU A 153 -6.23 -2.32 28.68
C LEU A 153 -5.26 -1.44 27.88
N PRO A 154 -5.63 -0.18 27.56
CA PRO A 154 -4.76 0.72 26.81
C PRO A 154 -3.44 0.93 27.55
N SER A 155 -2.33 0.78 26.83
CA SER A 155 -0.98 0.97 27.37
C SER A 155 -0.72 2.45 27.68
N GLU A 156 -0.56 2.79 28.96
CA GLU A 156 -0.14 4.12 29.43
C GLU A 156 1.35 4.41 29.15
N THR A 157 1.78 4.32 27.89
CA THR A 157 3.08 4.85 27.47
C THR A 157 2.82 6.07 26.59
N GLY A 158 3.22 7.25 27.07
CA GLY A 158 2.95 8.59 26.50
C GLY A 158 3.54 8.88 25.11
N ASN A 159 3.73 7.86 24.28
CA ASN A 159 3.98 7.94 22.85
C ASN A 159 2.78 7.44 22.03
N ASP A 160 1.65 7.12 22.68
CA ASP A 160 0.46 6.64 21.99
C ASP A 160 -0.11 7.76 21.11
N VAL A 161 -0.27 7.44 19.84
CA VAL A 161 -0.89 8.34 18.87
C VAL A 161 -2.34 8.51 19.29
N ASP A 162 -2.76 9.75 19.61
CA ASP A 162 -4.16 10.05 19.92
C ASP A 162 -5.04 9.86 18.67
N LEU A 163 -5.52 8.62 18.51
CA LEU A 163 -6.39 8.21 17.42
C LEU A 163 -7.71 8.99 17.45
N VAL A 164 -8.19 9.39 18.63
CA VAL A 164 -9.42 10.17 18.77
C VAL A 164 -9.22 11.56 18.20
N ALA A 165 -8.13 12.25 18.55
CA ALA A 165 -7.80 13.55 17.97
C ALA A 165 -7.53 13.49 16.46
N ILE A 166 -7.00 12.37 15.94
CA ILE A 166 -6.84 12.19 14.49
C ILE A 166 -8.20 11.97 13.81
N VAL A 167 -9.07 11.13 14.38
CA VAL A 167 -10.42 10.86 13.85
C VAL A 167 -11.31 12.10 13.92
N GLU A 168 -11.23 12.89 14.99
CA GLU A 168 -11.96 14.15 15.12
C GLU A 168 -11.48 15.19 14.10
N ARG A 169 -10.17 15.24 13.80
CA ARG A 169 -9.67 16.05 12.68
C ARG A 169 -10.20 15.58 11.33
N LEU A 170 -10.34 14.28 11.10
CA LEU A 170 -10.95 13.73 9.88
C LEU A 170 -12.45 14.05 9.76
N ARG A 171 -13.19 14.02 10.87
CA ARG A 171 -14.64 14.30 10.89
C ARG A 171 -14.96 15.78 10.72
N ASN A 172 -14.11 16.65 11.26
CA ASN A 172 -14.33 18.09 11.27
C ASN A 172 -13.72 18.81 10.06
N VAL A 173 -13.40 18.09 8.98
CA VAL A 173 -12.99 18.71 7.70
C VAL A 173 -14.12 19.62 7.20
N PRO A 174 -13.95 20.96 7.14
CA PRO A 174 -14.75 21.76 6.25
C PRO A 174 -14.41 21.24 4.86
N LYS A 175 -15.40 20.75 4.10
CA LYS A 175 -15.18 20.30 2.71
C LYS A 175 -14.38 21.36 1.97
N SER A 176 -13.08 21.16 1.81
CA SER A 176 -12.29 21.98 0.92
C SER A 176 -12.76 21.61 -0.48
N GLN A 177 -13.64 22.43 -1.04
CA GLN A 177 -13.77 22.58 -2.47
C GLN A 177 -12.41 23.06 -3.00
N GLN A 178 -11.47 22.13 -3.14
CA GLN A 178 -10.40 22.24 -4.11
C GLN A 178 -10.66 21.17 -5.15
N ALA A 179 -11.75 21.37 -5.89
CA ALA A 179 -11.72 21.04 -7.30
C ALA A 179 -10.53 21.80 -7.89
N MET A 180 -9.66 21.10 -8.63
CA MET A 180 -8.69 21.76 -9.48
C MET A 180 -9.40 22.88 -10.26
N ALA A 181 -8.90 24.10 -10.12
CA ALA A 181 -9.40 25.26 -10.84
C ALA A 181 -9.11 25.10 -12.34
N PHE A 182 -10.02 24.44 -13.06
CA PHE A 182 -10.11 24.49 -14.53
C PHE A 182 -11.56 24.56 -15.02
N ALA A 183 -12.48 25.07 -14.19
CA ALA A 183 -13.77 25.54 -14.66
C ALA A 183 -14.34 26.54 -13.65
N GLU A 184 -14.52 27.80 -14.04
CA GLU A 184 -15.37 28.72 -13.29
C GLU A 184 -16.79 28.15 -13.24
N VAL A 185 -17.42 28.23 -12.06
CA VAL A 185 -18.81 27.80 -11.86
C VAL A 185 -19.71 28.72 -12.68
N VAL A 186 -20.34 28.17 -13.71
CA VAL A 186 -21.34 28.89 -14.51
C VAL A 186 -22.67 28.86 -13.75
N ASP A 187 -23.24 30.04 -13.49
CA ASP A 187 -24.55 30.18 -12.85
C ASP A 187 -25.64 29.62 -13.78
N SER A 188 -26.20 28.46 -13.41
CA SER A 188 -27.18 27.72 -14.20
C SER A 188 -28.55 28.40 -14.29
N ALA A 189 -28.77 29.48 -13.55
CA ALA A 189 -30.02 30.25 -13.61
C ALA A 189 -30.01 31.35 -14.68
N ARG A 190 -28.85 31.66 -15.28
CA ARG A 190 -28.70 32.78 -16.24
C ARG A 190 -28.87 32.32 -17.68
N GLN A 191 -29.53 33.14 -18.48
CA GLN A 191 -29.82 32.85 -19.88
C GLN A 191 -29.13 33.82 -20.83
N ALA A 192 -29.03 33.43 -22.10
CA ALA A 192 -28.43 34.26 -23.13
C ALA A 192 -29.24 35.55 -23.32
N GLY A 193 -28.66 36.68 -22.89
CA GLY A 193 -29.31 38.00 -22.93
C GLY A 193 -29.21 38.76 -21.61
N ASP A 194 -28.89 38.09 -20.50
CA ASP A 194 -28.73 38.73 -19.19
C ASP A 194 -27.46 39.60 -19.11
N PRO A 195 -27.45 40.69 -18.32
CA PRO A 195 -26.25 41.47 -18.07
C PRO A 195 -25.15 40.58 -17.47
N ASN A 196 -23.95 40.61 -18.07
CA ASN A 196 -22.79 39.77 -17.70
C ASN A 196 -22.88 38.27 -18.03
N TYR A 197 -23.78 37.83 -18.93
CA TYR A 197 -23.77 36.47 -19.48
C TYR A 197 -22.53 36.22 -20.37
N ARG A 198 -21.67 35.27 -19.99
CA ARG A 198 -20.46 34.90 -20.73
C ARG A 198 -20.74 33.69 -21.65
N LYS A 199 -20.58 33.86 -22.96
CA LYS A 199 -20.69 32.74 -23.92
C LYS A 199 -19.45 31.82 -23.82
N PRO A 200 -19.62 30.49 -23.83
CA PRO A 200 -18.50 29.56 -23.91
C PRO A 200 -17.71 29.75 -25.22
N LEU A 201 -16.38 29.64 -25.15
CA LEU A 201 -15.53 29.67 -26.33
C LEU A 201 -15.71 28.39 -27.14
N VAL A 202 -16.01 28.52 -28.44
CA VAL A 202 -16.17 27.39 -29.36
C VAL A 202 -14.78 26.80 -29.66
N PRO A 203 -14.55 25.49 -29.44
CA PRO A 203 -13.27 24.88 -29.76
C PRO A 203 -13.05 24.85 -31.28
N ARG A 204 -11.82 25.20 -31.71
CA ARG A 204 -11.36 25.09 -33.11
C ARG A 204 -10.96 23.67 -33.46
#